data_AF-V7FGI7-F1
#
_entry.id   AF-V7FGI7-F1
#
_cell.length_a   1.000
_cell.length_b   1.000
_cell.length_c   1.000
_cell.angle_alpha   90.00
_cell.angle_beta   90.00
_cell.angle_gamma   90.00
#
_symmetry.space_group_name_H-M   'P 1'
#
loop_
_entity.id
_entity.type
_entity.pdbx_description
1 polymer ?
#
loop_
_entity_poly.entity_id
_entity_poly.type
_entity_poly.pdbx_seq_one_letter_code
_entity_poly.pdbx_strand_id
1 'polypeptide(L)'
;MIIRKAAAIFLSMLSLLQAANATECSLSHATYREPRSGATIQFRPIDREPAALTTEVFSLIVPNTPIRLPSDITWTNGKYSFPVGTIRHTCNDDDREAGLEDGTGLCRVWDGQVYAFNAGGAEQLSSLDASPAPTGLLLPDFGAIFTEWPDFAKANPDGSAWDAFTLTGCSDE
;
A
#
# COMPACT_ATOMS: atom_id res chain seq x y z
N MET A 1 12.64 -64.75 -30.19
CA MET A 1 11.34 -64.32 -30.77
C MET A 1 10.31 -64.46 -29.66
N ILE A 2 9.62 -63.46 -29.12
CA ILE A 2 9.25 -62.10 -29.56
C ILE A 2 9.18 -61.23 -28.29
N ILE A 3 9.92 -60.11 -28.29
CA ILE A 3 9.90 -59.09 -27.22
C ILE A 3 8.65 -58.22 -27.43
N ARG A 4 7.70 -58.24 -26.50
CA ARG A 4 6.54 -57.32 -26.50
C ARG A 4 6.90 -56.08 -25.69
N LYS A 5 7.09 -54.97 -26.40
CA LYS A 5 7.40 -53.63 -25.86
C LYS A 5 6.19 -53.14 -25.04
N ALA A 6 6.38 -52.93 -23.75
CA ALA A 6 5.42 -52.19 -22.93
C ALA A 6 5.61 -50.70 -23.23
N ALA A 7 4.60 -50.07 -23.83
CA ALA A 7 4.56 -48.63 -24.05
C ALA A 7 4.25 -47.93 -22.72
N ALA A 8 5.20 -47.14 -22.24
CA ALA A 8 5.00 -46.26 -21.08
C ALA A 8 4.14 -45.07 -21.52
N ILE A 9 2.92 -44.97 -20.99
CA ILE A 9 2.04 -43.83 -21.16
C ILE A 9 2.44 -42.80 -20.08
N PHE A 10 3.20 -41.77 -20.47
CA PHE A 10 3.43 -40.60 -19.63
C PHE A 10 2.16 -39.75 -19.63
N LEU A 11 1.38 -39.83 -18.55
CA LEU A 11 0.29 -38.90 -18.27
C LEU A 11 0.92 -37.55 -17.89
N SER A 12 1.00 -36.63 -18.84
CA SER A 12 1.35 -35.23 -18.57
C SER A 12 0.20 -34.60 -17.78
N MET A 13 0.39 -34.39 -16.48
CA MET A 13 -0.48 -33.54 -15.67
C MET A 13 -0.28 -32.10 -16.15
N LEU A 14 -1.20 -31.60 -16.96
CA LEU A 14 -1.34 -30.17 -17.23
C LEU A 14 -1.74 -29.50 -15.92
N SER A 15 -0.79 -28.81 -15.30
CA SER A 15 -1.03 -27.86 -14.23
C SER A 15 -1.99 -26.78 -14.74
N LEU A 16 -3.26 -26.86 -14.34
CA LEU A 16 -4.17 -25.72 -14.40
C LEU A 16 -3.67 -24.71 -13.38
N LEU A 17 -2.68 -23.90 -13.79
CA LEU A 17 -2.50 -22.57 -13.21
C LEU A 17 -3.81 -21.85 -13.52
N GLN A 18 -4.68 -21.72 -12.52
CA GLN A 18 -5.71 -20.71 -12.54
C GLN A 18 -4.97 -19.38 -12.70
N ALA A 19 -4.93 -18.88 -13.94
CA ALA A 19 -4.84 -17.45 -14.13
C ALA A 19 -6.05 -16.91 -13.39
N ALA A 20 -5.83 -16.34 -12.21
CA ALA A 20 -6.82 -15.48 -11.59
C ALA A 20 -7.24 -14.53 -12.71
N ASN A 21 -8.51 -14.59 -13.10
CA ASN A 21 -9.06 -13.55 -13.94
C ASN A 21 -8.79 -12.27 -13.16
N ALA A 22 -7.89 -11.43 -13.67
CA ALA A 22 -7.72 -10.09 -13.16
C ALA A 22 -9.04 -9.38 -13.47
N THR A 23 -10.02 -9.53 -12.59
CA THR A 23 -10.95 -8.43 -12.30
C THR A 23 -10.05 -7.21 -12.19
N GLU A 24 -10.24 -6.23 -13.06
CA GLU A 24 -9.41 -5.03 -13.09
C GLU A 24 -9.41 -4.43 -11.69
N CYS A 25 -8.29 -4.58 -10.97
CA CYS A 25 -8.25 -4.17 -9.57
C CYS A 25 -8.41 -2.66 -9.51
N SER A 26 -9.46 -2.18 -8.84
CA SER A 26 -9.61 -0.76 -8.55
C SER A 26 -8.60 -0.34 -7.48
N LEU A 27 -8.03 0.86 -7.59
CA LEU A 27 -7.15 1.44 -6.58
C LEU A 27 -7.79 1.40 -5.19
N SER A 28 -9.08 1.73 -5.11
CA SER A 28 -9.87 1.70 -3.88
C SER A 28 -9.96 0.34 -3.16
N HIS A 29 -9.57 -0.76 -3.81
CA HIS A 29 -9.58 -2.13 -3.27
C HIS A 29 -8.17 -2.74 -3.21
N ALA A 30 -7.15 -1.98 -3.64
CA ALA A 30 -5.81 -2.48 -3.81
C ALA A 30 -5.07 -2.65 -2.47
N THR A 31 -4.24 -3.68 -2.41
CA THR A 31 -3.30 -3.93 -1.32
C THR A 31 -1.88 -3.92 -1.86
N TYR A 32 -1.03 -3.12 -1.24
CA TYR A 32 0.38 -2.98 -1.60
C TYR A 32 1.27 -3.37 -0.43
N ARG A 33 2.40 -4.02 -0.69
CA ARG A 33 3.38 -4.41 0.34
C ARG A 33 4.74 -3.81 0.05
N GLU A 34 5.35 -3.20 1.06
CA GLU A 34 6.75 -2.79 1.02
C GLU A 34 7.63 -4.04 1.21
N PRO A 35 8.58 -4.30 0.29
CA PRO A 35 9.27 -5.59 0.22
C PRO A 35 10.17 -5.88 1.42
N ARG A 36 10.77 -4.86 2.04
CA ARG A 36 11.81 -5.04 3.07
C ARG A 36 11.25 -5.20 4.48
N SER A 37 10.43 -4.26 4.93
CA SER A 37 9.76 -4.26 6.23
C SER A 37 8.54 -5.17 6.25
N GLY A 38 7.86 -5.33 5.10
CA GLY A 38 6.56 -5.99 5.03
C GLY A 38 5.38 -5.12 5.46
N ALA A 39 5.57 -3.82 5.68
CA ALA A 39 4.49 -2.87 5.86
C ALA A 39 3.52 -2.95 4.67
N THR A 40 2.22 -2.85 4.96
CA THR A 40 1.19 -3.05 3.94
C THR A 40 0.27 -1.85 3.88
N ILE A 41 0.10 -1.27 2.70
CA ILE A 41 -0.94 -0.27 2.41
C ILE A 41 -2.18 -1.03 1.94
N GLN A 42 -3.31 -0.77 2.56
CA GLN A 42 -4.60 -1.32 2.16
C GLN A 42 -5.58 -0.18 1.92
N PHE A 43 -5.92 0.05 0.64
CA PHE A 43 -6.95 1.00 0.26
C PHE A 43 -8.34 0.47 0.62
N ARG A 44 -9.29 1.39 0.72
CA ARG A 44 -10.71 1.07 0.89
C ARG A 44 -11.55 2.12 0.17
N PRO A 45 -12.77 1.78 -0.29
CA PRO A 45 -13.69 2.75 -0.87
C PRO A 45 -14.01 3.90 0.09
N ILE A 46 -14.20 5.09 -0.49
CA ILE A 46 -14.72 6.25 0.22
C ILE A 46 -16.25 6.12 0.30
N ASP A 47 -16.75 5.69 1.46
CA ASP A 47 -18.16 5.40 1.72
C ASP A 47 -18.99 6.63 2.15
N ARG A 48 -18.33 7.73 2.53
CA ARG A 48 -18.93 8.98 3.02
C ARG A 48 -18.25 10.18 2.38
N GLU A 49 -18.91 11.33 2.43
CA GLU A 49 -18.33 12.60 1.98
C GLU A 49 -16.99 12.84 2.71
N PRO A 50 -15.86 12.71 2.02
CA PRO A 50 -14.57 12.75 2.68
C PRO A 50 -14.22 14.21 3.02
N ALA A 51 -13.17 14.41 3.83
CA ALA A 51 -12.63 15.76 4.00
C ALA A 51 -12.29 16.35 2.63
N ALA A 52 -12.51 17.66 2.44
CA ALA A 52 -12.35 18.32 1.16
C ALA A 52 -10.99 17.95 0.51
N LEU A 53 -11.01 17.64 -0.77
CA LEU A 53 -9.85 17.26 -1.60
C LEU A 53 -9.24 15.87 -1.34
N THR A 54 -9.78 15.09 -0.42
CA THR A 54 -9.40 13.68 -0.26
C THR A 54 -9.89 12.88 -1.46
N THR A 55 -8.97 12.17 -2.11
CA THR A 55 -9.29 11.31 -3.26
C THR A 55 -9.18 9.83 -2.93
N GLU A 56 -8.33 9.46 -1.97
CA GLU A 56 -8.13 8.07 -1.56
C GLU A 56 -8.00 7.98 -0.04
N VAL A 57 -8.43 6.84 0.52
CA VAL A 57 -8.21 6.51 1.93
C VAL A 57 -7.60 5.12 2.04
N PHE A 58 -6.63 4.97 2.94
CA PHE A 58 -5.98 3.69 3.18
C PHE A 58 -5.59 3.51 4.64
N SER A 59 -5.18 2.30 4.99
CA SER A 59 -4.48 2.02 6.24
C SER A 59 -3.07 1.53 5.94
N LEU A 60 -2.08 2.06 6.66
CA LEU A 60 -0.76 1.43 6.72
C LEU A 60 -0.74 0.44 7.89
N ILE A 61 -0.49 -0.83 7.59
CA ILE A 61 -0.41 -1.93 8.55
C ILE A 61 1.06 -2.14 8.91
N VAL A 62 1.35 -2.06 10.21
CA VAL A 62 2.71 -2.13 10.74
C VAL A 62 3.07 -3.59 11.02
N PRO A 63 4.15 -4.13 10.43
CA PRO A 63 4.53 -5.53 10.58
C PRO A 63 4.87 -5.86 12.04
N ASN A 64 4.54 -7.09 12.46
CA ASN A 64 4.75 -7.60 13.82
C ASN A 64 3.99 -6.83 14.92
N THR A 65 2.92 -6.12 14.56
CA THR A 65 2.04 -5.41 15.50
C THR A 65 0.57 -5.52 15.05
N PRO A 66 -0.40 -5.22 15.94
CA PRO A 66 -1.79 -5.00 15.54
C PRO A 66 -2.06 -3.59 15.00
N ILE A 67 -1.04 -2.71 14.90
CA ILE A 67 -1.22 -1.30 14.60
C ILE A 67 -1.63 -1.12 13.13
N ARG A 68 -2.68 -0.32 12.95
CA ARG A 68 -3.17 0.14 11.65
C ARG A 68 -3.26 1.66 11.69
N LEU A 69 -2.45 2.31 10.88
CA LEU A 69 -2.32 3.76 10.84
C LEU A 69 -3.35 4.34 9.86
N PRO A 70 -4.26 5.23 10.30
CA PRO A 70 -5.17 5.92 9.40
C PRO A 70 -4.38 6.79 8.41
N SER A 71 -4.79 6.77 7.15
CA SER A 71 -4.10 7.49 6.09
C SER A 71 -5.05 7.91 4.98
N ASP A 72 -4.67 8.97 4.29
CA ASP A 72 -5.43 9.55 3.18
C ASP A 72 -4.48 10.15 2.14
N ILE A 73 -5.00 10.32 0.93
CA ILE A 73 -4.36 11.06 -0.15
C ILE A 73 -5.25 12.23 -0.51
N THR A 74 -4.66 13.41 -0.56
CA THR A 74 -5.34 14.64 -0.97
C THR A 74 -4.74 15.18 -2.27
N TRP A 75 -5.59 15.78 -3.10
CA TRP A 75 -5.15 16.51 -4.28
C TRP A 75 -5.25 18.01 -4.03
N THR A 76 -4.12 18.68 -4.01
CA THR A 76 -4.09 20.15 -3.86
C THR A 76 -4.76 20.84 -5.05
N ASN A 77 -5.32 22.04 -4.86
CA ASN A 77 -5.88 22.81 -5.97
C ASN A 77 -4.77 23.49 -6.80
N GLY A 78 -4.98 23.60 -8.10
CA GLY A 78 -4.18 24.45 -8.99
C GLY A 78 -3.43 23.71 -10.08
N LYS A 79 -2.76 24.47 -10.95
CA LYS A 79 -2.09 23.96 -12.17
C LYS A 79 -1.00 22.92 -11.91
N TYR A 80 -0.38 22.97 -10.72
CA TYR A 80 0.71 22.08 -10.32
C TYR A 80 0.29 21.16 -9.17
N SER A 81 -1.00 20.82 -9.12
CA SER A 81 -1.55 19.88 -8.14
C SER A 81 -0.85 18.53 -8.22
N PHE A 82 -0.61 17.93 -7.07
CA PHE A 82 -0.03 16.59 -6.95
C PHE A 82 -0.72 15.84 -5.80
N PRO A 83 -0.88 14.51 -5.88
CA PRO A 83 -1.34 13.69 -4.77
C PRO A 83 -0.36 13.75 -3.59
N VAL A 84 -0.85 14.18 -2.43
CA VAL A 84 -0.10 14.20 -1.17
C VAL A 84 -0.74 13.19 -0.22
N GLY A 85 0.02 12.16 0.13
CA GLY A 85 -0.37 11.18 1.14
C GLY A 85 -0.01 11.68 2.53
N THR A 86 -0.82 11.35 3.52
CA THR A 86 -0.50 11.56 4.94
C THR A 86 -0.80 10.29 5.73
N ILE A 87 0.18 9.84 6.52
CA ILE A 87 0.07 8.68 7.41
C ILE A 87 0.13 9.19 8.85
N ARG A 88 -0.85 8.80 9.67
CA ARG A 88 -0.98 9.28 11.04
C ARG A 88 -1.09 8.13 12.03
N HIS A 89 -0.72 8.39 13.27
CA HIS A 89 -0.99 7.55 14.42
C HIS A 89 -1.80 8.30 15.46
N THR A 90 -2.38 7.59 16.42
CA THR A 90 -2.96 8.23 17.60
C THR A 90 -1.83 8.80 18.44
N CYS A 91 -1.89 10.09 18.76
CA CYS A 91 -0.89 10.73 19.61
C CYS A 91 -0.84 10.05 20.98
N ASN A 92 0.37 9.88 21.52
CA ASN A 92 0.58 9.58 22.93
C ASN A 92 0.66 10.88 23.75
N ASP A 93 0.90 10.78 25.05
CA ASP A 93 0.96 11.96 25.93
C ASP A 93 2.18 12.84 25.61
N ASP A 94 3.33 12.24 25.30
CA ASP A 94 4.55 12.98 24.91
C ASP A 94 4.32 13.78 23.62
N ASP A 95 3.62 13.20 22.63
CA ASP A 95 3.30 13.89 21.38
C ASP A 95 2.38 15.09 21.61
N ARG A 96 1.41 14.95 22.52
CA ARG A 96 0.49 16.02 22.90
C ARG A 96 1.20 17.13 23.64
N GLU A 97 2.07 16.78 24.58
CA GLU A 97 2.90 17.74 25.32
C GLU A 97 3.87 18.48 24.39
N ALA A 98 4.39 17.80 23.36
CA ALA A 98 5.21 18.39 22.32
C ALA A 98 4.42 19.23 21.28
N GLY A 99 3.08 19.21 21.33
CA GLY A 99 2.22 19.96 20.42
C GLY A 99 2.21 19.40 18.99
N LEU A 100 2.44 18.09 18.83
CA LEU A 100 2.45 17.40 17.53
C LEU A 100 1.05 16.95 17.09
N GLU A 101 0.08 16.98 18.00
CA GLU A 101 -1.31 16.60 17.76
C GLU A 101 -2.00 17.60 16.80
N ASP A 102 -2.64 17.07 15.77
CA ASP A 102 -3.53 17.86 14.92
C ASP A 102 -4.93 18.04 15.56
N GLY A 103 -5.80 18.82 14.94
CA GLY A 103 -7.16 19.07 15.45
C GLY A 103 -8.07 17.84 15.54
N THR A 104 -7.57 16.62 15.24
CA THR A 104 -8.32 15.36 15.23
C THR A 104 -7.80 14.34 16.26
N GLY A 105 -6.80 14.68 17.07
CA GLY A 105 -6.20 13.74 18.03
C GLY A 105 -5.12 12.84 17.41
N LEU A 106 -4.69 13.14 16.19
CA LEU A 106 -3.76 12.34 15.41
C LEU A 106 -2.43 13.07 15.22
N CYS A 107 -1.36 12.29 15.21
CA CYS A 107 0.00 12.75 15.04
C CYS A 107 0.56 12.19 13.75
N ARG A 108 1.33 12.99 13.04
CA ARG A 108 1.84 12.62 11.73
C ARG A 108 3.05 11.71 11.85
N VAL A 109 3.01 10.57 11.15
CA VAL A 109 4.19 9.74 10.91
C VAL A 109 4.91 10.23 9.66
N TRP A 110 4.19 10.38 8.56
CA TRP A 110 4.75 10.76 7.26
C TRP A 110 3.76 11.62 6.47
N ASP A 111 4.27 12.58 5.69
CA ASP A 111 3.56 13.21 4.59
C ASP A 111 4.47 13.44 3.40
N GLY A 112 3.92 13.29 2.20
CA GLY A 112 4.69 13.48 0.98
C GLY A 112 3.91 13.17 -0.28
N GLN A 113 4.55 13.39 -1.43
CA GLN A 113 3.98 13.08 -2.73
C GLN A 113 3.84 11.57 -2.91
N VAL A 114 2.76 11.12 -3.57
CA VAL A 114 2.56 9.71 -3.90
C VAL A 114 2.66 9.51 -5.40
N TYR A 115 3.56 8.65 -5.84
CA TYR A 115 3.70 8.28 -7.25
C TYR A 115 3.17 6.87 -7.49
N ALA A 116 2.58 6.66 -8.66
CA ALA A 116 2.21 5.36 -9.18
C ALA A 116 3.34 4.80 -10.06
N PHE A 117 3.60 3.50 -9.97
CA PHE A 117 4.42 2.78 -10.94
C PHE A 117 3.53 2.02 -11.92
N ASN A 118 3.67 2.36 -13.20
CA ASN A 118 3.04 1.67 -14.31
C ASN A 118 4.09 1.27 -15.36
N ALA A 119 3.67 0.61 -16.45
CA ALA A 119 4.58 0.08 -17.46
C ALA A 119 5.54 1.12 -18.08
N GLY A 120 5.19 2.41 -18.02
CA GLY A 120 6.02 3.52 -18.50
C GLY A 120 6.98 4.14 -17.46
N GLY A 121 6.96 3.68 -16.20
CA GLY A 121 7.72 4.25 -15.10
C GLY A 121 6.85 4.90 -14.02
N ALA A 122 7.44 5.83 -13.27
CA ALA A 122 6.76 6.57 -12.22
C ALA A 122 5.92 7.73 -12.80
N GLU A 123 4.69 7.86 -12.32
CA GLU A 123 3.76 8.93 -12.69
C GLU A 123 2.92 9.39 -11.49
N GLN A 124 2.08 10.40 -11.70
CA GLN A 124 1.12 10.83 -10.68
C GLN A 124 0.10 9.72 -10.42
N LEU A 125 -0.13 9.40 -9.14
CA LEU A 125 -1.26 8.55 -8.76
C LEU A 125 -2.56 9.24 -9.15
N SER A 126 -3.49 8.51 -9.78
CA SER A 126 -4.82 9.02 -10.17
C SER A 126 -5.56 9.66 -8.99
N SER A 127 -6.36 10.69 -9.27
CA SER A 127 -7.31 11.29 -8.32
C SER A 127 -8.66 10.58 -8.27
N LEU A 128 -8.85 9.58 -9.12
CA LEU A 128 -10.10 8.83 -9.24
C LEU A 128 -9.99 7.51 -8.47
N ASP A 129 -10.78 7.38 -7.40
CA ASP A 129 -10.89 6.20 -6.53
C ASP A 129 -11.15 4.90 -7.31
N ALA A 130 -11.94 4.97 -8.39
CA ALA A 130 -12.27 3.85 -9.27
C ALA A 130 -11.23 3.55 -10.37
N SER A 131 -10.07 4.22 -10.35
CA SER A 131 -9.04 3.99 -11.37
C SER A 131 -8.35 2.63 -11.20
N PRO A 132 -7.79 2.05 -12.29
CA PRO A 132 -7.00 0.83 -12.17
C PRO A 132 -5.84 1.00 -11.20
N ALA A 133 -5.67 0.04 -10.30
CA ALA A 133 -4.59 -0.02 -9.34
C ALA A 133 -3.24 -0.10 -10.08
N PRO A 134 -2.30 0.84 -9.86
CA PRO A 134 -0.96 0.74 -10.43
C PRO A 134 -0.22 -0.48 -9.88
N THR A 135 0.81 -0.93 -10.59
CA THR A 135 1.62 -2.10 -10.20
C THR A 135 2.45 -1.87 -8.93
N GLY A 136 2.68 -0.61 -8.57
CA GLY A 136 3.35 -0.23 -7.35
C GLY A 136 3.11 1.23 -7.00
N LEU A 137 3.56 1.60 -5.81
CA LEU A 137 3.54 2.97 -5.29
C LEU A 137 4.94 3.37 -4.85
N LEU A 138 5.26 4.65 -4.95
CA LEU A 138 6.45 5.25 -4.37
C LEU A 138 6.02 6.38 -3.44
N LEU A 139 6.45 6.28 -2.18
CA LEU A 139 6.26 7.27 -1.13
C LEU A 139 7.67 7.74 -0.73
N PRO A 140 8.18 8.84 -1.33
CA PRO A 140 9.53 9.31 -1.05
C PRO A 140 9.76 9.58 0.43
N ASP A 141 10.95 9.21 0.92
CA ASP A 141 11.40 9.35 2.31
C ASP A 141 10.58 8.53 3.35
N PHE A 142 9.57 7.77 2.92
CA PHE A 142 8.79 6.91 3.81
C PHE A 142 9.69 5.92 4.55
N GLY A 143 10.62 5.27 3.85
CA GLY A 143 11.44 4.22 4.42
C GLY A 143 12.30 4.71 5.58
N ALA A 144 12.91 5.89 5.43
CA ALA A 144 13.72 6.51 6.48
C ALA A 144 12.86 6.87 7.70
N ILE A 145 11.77 7.61 7.48
CA ILE A 145 10.88 8.09 8.54
C ILE A 145 10.21 6.92 9.29
N PHE A 146 9.69 5.95 8.55
CA PHE A 146 9.01 4.79 9.14
C PHE A 146 9.97 3.88 9.91
N THR A 147 11.23 3.76 9.47
CA THR A 147 12.25 2.98 10.19
C THR A 147 12.57 3.60 11.55
N GLU A 148 12.59 4.93 11.66
CA GLU A 148 12.87 5.64 12.90
C GLU A 148 11.65 5.80 13.82
N TRP A 149 10.44 5.58 13.28
CA TRP A 149 9.22 5.72 14.06
C TRP A 149 9.18 4.70 15.22
N PRO A 150 8.99 5.14 16.49
CA PRO A 150 9.26 4.31 17.67
C PRO A 150 8.51 2.97 17.72
N ASP A 151 7.25 2.93 17.31
CA ASP A 151 6.44 1.70 17.34
C ASP A 151 6.93 0.67 16.32
N PHE A 152 7.34 1.10 15.13
CA PHE A 152 7.96 0.21 14.15
C PHE A 152 9.31 -0.29 14.65
N ALA A 153 10.20 0.61 15.07
CA ALA A 153 11.55 0.28 15.53
C ALA A 153 11.54 -0.68 16.72
N LYS A 154 10.61 -0.48 17.67
CA LYS A 154 10.45 -1.35 18.84
C LYS A 154 9.97 -2.76 18.46
N ALA A 155 9.04 -2.86 17.51
CA ALA A 155 8.50 -4.15 17.06
C ALA A 155 9.41 -4.87 16.04
N ASN A 156 10.32 -4.13 15.40
CA ASN A 156 11.18 -4.59 14.31
C ASN A 156 12.63 -4.11 14.54
N PRO A 157 13.34 -4.58 15.58
CA PRO A 157 14.63 -4.02 16.02
C PRO A 157 15.76 -4.08 14.97
N ASP A 158 15.71 -5.05 14.06
CA ASP A 158 16.64 -5.17 12.92
C ASP A 158 15.95 -4.81 11.58
N GLY A 159 14.72 -4.32 11.65
CA GLY A 159 13.87 -3.98 10.51
C GLY A 159 14.26 -2.65 9.89
N SER A 160 13.96 -2.51 8.60
CA SER A 160 14.05 -1.24 7.88
C SER A 160 13.06 -1.26 6.73
N ALA A 161 12.62 -0.09 6.30
CA ALA A 161 11.71 0.07 5.18
C ALA A 161 12.40 0.80 4.02
N TRP A 162 11.89 0.57 2.82
CA TRP A 162 12.15 1.39 1.64
C TRP A 162 10.89 2.16 1.24
N ASP A 163 11.02 3.02 0.25
CA ASP A 163 9.98 3.95 -0.18
C ASP A 163 8.95 3.33 -1.15
N ALA A 164 9.26 2.15 -1.70
CA ALA A 164 8.50 1.54 -2.79
C ALA A 164 7.64 0.37 -2.30
N PHE A 165 6.38 0.36 -2.71
CA PHE A 165 5.43 -0.71 -2.44
C PHE A 165 5.02 -1.40 -3.75
N THR A 166 4.76 -2.70 -3.69
CA THR A 166 4.30 -3.50 -4.85
C THR A 166 2.87 -3.98 -4.62
N LEU A 167 2.05 -3.97 -5.66
CA LEU A 167 0.69 -4.53 -5.62
C LEU A 167 0.76 -6.02 -5.31
N THR A 168 0.08 -6.46 -4.25
CA THR A 168 0.07 -7.86 -3.80
C THR A 168 -1.32 -8.47 -3.74
N GLY A 169 -2.38 -7.66 -3.80
CA GLY A 169 -3.74 -8.17 -3.77
C GLY A 169 -4.78 -7.12 -4.10
N CYS A 170 -6.00 -7.60 -4.29
CA CYS A 170 -7.21 -6.79 -4.45
C CYS A 170 -8.30 -7.43 -3.60
N SER A 171 -9.02 -6.65 -2.80
CA SER A 171 -10.24 -7.14 -2.15
C SER A 171 -11.39 -7.17 -3.15
N ASP A 172 -12.36 -8.04 -2.92
CA ASP A 172 -13.63 -8.03 -3.64
C ASP A 172 -14.40 -6.72 -3.36
N GLU A 173 -15.22 -6.27 -4.33
CA GLU A 173 -16.15 -5.15 -4.20
C GLU A 173 -17.30 -5.42 -3.20
#